data_AF-A0A2H2Z935-F1
#
_entry.id   AF-A0A2H2Z935-F1
#
_cell.length_a   1.000
_cell.length_b   1.000
_cell.length_c   1.000
_cell.angle_alpha   90.00
_cell.angle_beta   90.00
_cell.angle_gamma   90.00
#
_symmetry.space_group_name_H-M   'P 1'
#
loop_
_entity.id
_entity.type
_entity.pdbx_description
1 polymer ?
#
loop_
_entity_poly.entity_id
_entity_poly.type
_entity_poly.pdbx_seq_one_letter_code
_entity_poly.pdbx_strand_id
1 'polypeptide(L)'
;MSSYTTHKSPHVTYIPTLTGGIGADELEEFYSQYFGNPKSLKLTLVSRTIGADRIVDEIHVRFKHTQEMPWILPGVPATQKRVQILVVSVVTMRGGKLYHEHVYWDQASVLLQIGALDPNAIPESAKKIGIEKLPVVGSAAASRVLKGWDPEQEGEADNDLIPGWNDEGEGGDEAGNGLDGQSLNGKAAGQKTAEKSETDQGN
;
A
#
# COMPACT_ATOMS: atom_id res chain seq x y z
N MET A 1 -15.21 5.98 39.77
CA MET A 1 -14.73 5.91 38.37
C MET A 1 -15.92 6.12 37.46
N SER A 2 -16.08 7.32 36.89
CA SER A 2 -17.14 7.56 35.92
C SER A 2 -16.67 7.09 34.55
N SER A 3 -16.97 5.83 34.23
CA SER A 3 -16.78 5.28 32.88
C SER A 3 -17.94 5.76 32.00
N TYR A 4 -17.92 7.02 31.57
CA TYR A 4 -18.97 7.60 30.73
C TYR A 4 -19.08 6.90 29.36
N THR A 5 -20.31 6.70 28.90
CA THR A 5 -20.90 7.43 27.77
C THR A 5 -22.41 7.22 27.82
N THR A 6 -23.22 8.29 27.81
CA THR A 6 -24.69 8.16 27.89
C THR A 6 -25.37 8.11 26.52
N HIS A 7 -24.71 8.58 25.45
CA HIS A 7 -25.22 8.49 24.07
C HIS A 7 -24.02 8.40 23.11
N LYS A 8 -23.80 7.24 22.49
CA LYS A 8 -22.88 7.12 21.35
C LYS A 8 -23.73 7.18 20.09
N SER A 9 -23.60 8.28 19.35
CA SER A 9 -24.25 8.46 18.05
C SER A 9 -23.68 7.46 17.04
N PRO A 10 -24.52 6.89 16.16
CA PRO A 10 -24.02 6.02 15.12
C PRO A 10 -23.10 6.80 14.18
N HIS A 11 -22.04 6.18 13.63
CA HIS A 11 -21.16 6.87 12.70
C HIS A 11 -20.62 5.97 11.60
N VAL A 12 -20.27 6.57 10.48
CA VAL A 12 -19.59 5.91 9.37
C VAL A 12 -18.33 6.69 9.08
N THR A 13 -17.21 6.01 8.84
CA THR A 13 -15.97 6.66 8.48
C THR A 13 -15.25 5.89 7.39
N TYR A 14 -15.03 6.58 6.27
CA TYR A 14 -14.23 6.16 5.15
C TYR A 14 -12.80 6.61 5.41
N ILE A 15 -11.99 5.72 5.95
CA ILE A 15 -10.73 6.05 6.62
C ILE A 15 -9.73 6.76 5.70
N PRO A 16 -9.52 6.34 4.44
CA PRO A 16 -8.51 6.95 3.59
C PRO A 16 -8.81 8.40 3.16
N THR A 17 -10.07 8.82 3.21
CA THR A 17 -10.51 10.18 2.84
C THR A 17 -11.05 10.97 4.03
N LEU A 18 -11.22 10.32 5.19
CA LEU A 18 -11.92 10.82 6.37
C LEU A 18 -13.32 11.37 6.08
N THR A 19 -13.98 10.89 5.02
CA THR A 19 -15.38 11.22 4.73
C THR A 19 -16.32 10.33 5.55
N GLY A 20 -17.54 10.78 5.79
CA GLY A 20 -18.52 10.05 6.57
C GLY A 20 -19.47 10.99 7.29
N GLY A 21 -20.06 10.51 8.40
CA GLY A 21 -20.98 11.28 9.21
C GLY A 21 -21.22 10.64 10.59
N ILE A 22 -21.70 11.46 11.53
CA ILE A 22 -22.01 11.09 12.91
C ILE A 22 -23.46 11.49 13.22
N GLY A 23 -24.25 10.56 13.74
CA GLY A 23 -25.66 10.75 14.03
C GLY A 23 -26.55 10.49 12.81
N ALA A 24 -27.86 10.42 13.03
CA ALA A 24 -28.80 10.05 11.98
C ALA A 24 -28.79 11.05 10.82
N ASP A 25 -28.80 12.35 11.12
CA ASP A 25 -28.92 13.42 10.12
C ASP A 25 -27.71 13.46 9.19
N GLU A 26 -26.48 13.43 9.72
CA GLU A 26 -25.26 13.41 8.90
C GLU A 26 -25.13 12.12 8.09
N LEU A 27 -25.58 10.98 8.63
CA LEU A 27 -25.58 9.72 7.90
C LEU A 27 -26.59 9.74 6.75
N GLU A 28 -27.78 10.29 6.95
CA GLU A 28 -28.78 10.47 5.90
C GLU A 28 -28.25 11.38 4.78
N GLU A 29 -27.63 12.51 5.15
CA GLU A 29 -26.99 13.40 4.19
C GLU A 29 -25.86 12.70 3.43
N PHE A 30 -24.99 11.98 4.15
CA PHE A 30 -23.88 11.22 3.57
C PHE A 30 -24.35 10.22 2.51
N TYR A 31 -25.33 9.38 2.85
CA TYR A 31 -25.83 8.37 1.92
C TYR A 31 -26.68 8.95 0.79
N SER A 32 -27.37 10.08 1.00
CA SER A 32 -28.22 10.69 -0.04
C SER A 32 -27.44 11.55 -1.02
N GLN A 33 -26.43 12.29 -0.56
CA GLN A 33 -25.71 13.29 -1.38
C GLN A 33 -24.31 12.84 -1.79
N TYR A 34 -23.57 12.18 -0.89
CA TYR A 34 -22.13 11.93 -1.07
C TYR A 34 -21.80 10.49 -1.47
N PHE A 35 -22.78 9.59 -1.40
CA PHE A 35 -22.67 8.19 -1.83
C PHE A 35 -23.17 7.95 -3.27
N GLY A 36 -22.76 8.84 -4.19
CA GLY A 36 -23.05 8.72 -5.62
C GLY A 36 -22.19 7.67 -6.31
N ASN A 37 -22.81 6.79 -7.13
CA ASN A 37 -22.12 5.67 -7.77
C ASN A 37 -22.42 5.56 -9.28
N PRO A 38 -21.42 5.25 -10.12
CA PRO A 38 -21.63 5.03 -11.54
C PRO A 38 -22.36 3.71 -11.79
N LYS A 39 -23.12 3.62 -12.88
CA LYS A 39 -23.80 2.36 -13.30
C LYS A 39 -22.88 1.15 -13.46
N SER A 40 -21.58 1.40 -13.61
CA SER A 40 -20.55 0.37 -13.78
C SER A 40 -20.03 -0.22 -12.47
N LEU A 41 -20.42 0.34 -11.32
CA LEU A 41 -20.00 -0.16 -10.01
C LEU A 41 -20.45 -1.61 -9.83
N LYS A 42 -19.50 -2.48 -9.45
CA LYS A 42 -19.77 -3.84 -8.98
C LYS A 42 -19.02 -4.08 -7.69
N LEU A 43 -19.73 -4.67 -6.74
CA LEU A 43 -19.22 -5.11 -5.44
C LEU A 43 -19.30 -6.64 -5.41
N THR A 44 -18.19 -7.30 -5.10
CA THR A 44 -18.13 -8.75 -4.96
C THR A 44 -17.58 -9.06 -3.58
N LEU A 45 -18.39 -9.70 -2.73
CA LEU A 45 -17.93 -10.16 -1.42
C LEU A 45 -16.86 -11.24 -1.62
N VAL A 46 -15.68 -11.02 -1.07
CA VAL A 46 -14.55 -11.96 -1.08
C VAL A 46 -14.61 -12.83 0.16
N SER A 47 -14.73 -12.20 1.33
CA SER A 47 -14.81 -12.89 2.61
C SER A 47 -15.71 -12.12 3.58
N ARG A 48 -16.31 -12.85 4.53
CA ARG A 48 -17.14 -12.30 5.61
C ARG A 48 -16.83 -13.02 6.92
N THR A 49 -16.47 -12.25 7.94
CA THR A 49 -16.33 -12.73 9.32
C THR A 49 -17.44 -12.15 10.17
N ILE A 50 -18.19 -13.00 10.88
CA ILE A 50 -19.29 -12.59 11.76
C ILE A 50 -18.91 -12.89 13.21
N GLY A 51 -18.84 -11.86 14.03
CA GLY A 51 -18.71 -11.93 15.48
C GLY A 51 -20.04 -11.67 16.19
N ALA A 52 -20.00 -11.59 17.52
CA ALA A 52 -21.20 -11.37 18.34
C ALA A 52 -21.89 -10.02 18.07
N ASP A 53 -21.10 -8.99 17.77
CA ASP A 53 -21.56 -7.61 17.57
C ASP A 53 -20.90 -6.93 16.35
N ARG A 54 -20.14 -7.68 15.54
CA ARG A 54 -19.35 -7.12 14.45
C ARG A 54 -19.36 -8.00 13.22
N ILE A 55 -19.45 -7.38 12.06
CA ILE A 55 -19.29 -8.00 10.75
C ILE A 55 -18.07 -7.35 10.10
N VAL A 56 -17.16 -8.17 9.59
CA VAL A 56 -16.01 -7.71 8.80
C VAL A 56 -16.16 -8.30 7.42
N ASP A 57 -16.36 -7.43 6.44
CA ASP A 57 -16.49 -7.78 5.03
C ASP A 57 -15.25 -7.33 4.27
N GLU A 58 -14.68 -8.26 3.50
CA GLU A 58 -13.71 -7.95 2.46
C GLU A 58 -14.44 -7.96 1.12
N ILE A 59 -14.40 -6.84 0.42
CA ILE A 59 -15.20 -6.58 -0.77
C ILE A 59 -14.28 -6.17 -1.90
N HIS A 60 -14.35 -6.88 -3.00
CA HIS A 60 -13.75 -6.49 -4.25
C HIS A 60 -14.66 -5.47 -4.96
N VAL A 61 -14.13 -4.27 -5.18
CA VAL A 61 -14.85 -3.13 -5.76
C VAL A 61 -14.25 -2.79 -7.12
N ARG A 62 -15.11 -2.74 -8.15
CA ARG A 62 -14.71 -2.33 -9.50
C ARG A 62 -15.70 -1.32 -10.09
N PHE A 63 -15.19 -0.28 -10.73
CA PHE A 63 -16.02 0.71 -11.43
C PHE A 63 -15.23 1.43 -12.53
N LYS A 64 -15.93 2.15 -13.40
CA LYS A 64 -15.39 3.21 -14.26
C LYS A 64 -15.79 4.56 -13.66
N HIS A 65 -14.83 5.44 -13.41
CA HIS A 65 -15.03 6.76 -12.81
C HIS A 65 -15.67 7.72 -13.83
N THR A 66 -16.99 7.59 -14.04
CA THR A 66 -17.74 8.35 -15.05
C THR A 66 -18.44 9.60 -14.52
N GLN A 67 -18.42 9.80 -13.21
CA GLN A 67 -19.03 10.91 -12.47
C GLN A 67 -18.19 11.13 -11.21
N GLU A 68 -18.38 12.26 -10.54
CA GLU A 68 -17.79 12.48 -9.22
C GLU A 68 -18.29 11.44 -8.21
N MET A 69 -17.37 10.96 -7.36
CA MET A 69 -17.64 9.97 -6.33
C MET A 69 -17.02 10.42 -5.00
N PRO A 70 -17.69 11.31 -4.25
CA PRO A 70 -17.10 11.99 -3.10
C PRO A 70 -16.58 11.05 -2.00
N TRP A 71 -17.21 9.89 -1.83
CA TRP A 71 -16.82 8.92 -0.80
C TRP A 71 -15.44 8.27 -1.03
N ILE A 72 -14.95 8.19 -2.28
CA ILE A 72 -13.64 7.56 -2.63
C ILE A 72 -12.65 8.56 -3.21
N LEU A 73 -13.15 9.56 -3.94
CA LEU A 73 -12.39 10.53 -4.69
C LEU A 73 -12.99 11.94 -4.49
N PRO A 74 -12.96 12.47 -3.26
CA PRO A 74 -13.54 13.78 -2.95
C PRO A 74 -12.91 14.88 -3.80
N GLY A 75 -13.75 15.64 -4.51
CA GLY A 75 -13.32 16.76 -5.36
C GLY A 75 -12.64 16.37 -6.68
N VAL A 76 -12.63 15.08 -7.05
CA VAL A 76 -12.04 14.64 -8.32
C VAL A 76 -13.15 14.46 -9.37
N PRO A 77 -13.10 15.20 -10.49
CA PRO A 77 -14.08 15.04 -11.57
C PRO A 77 -13.92 13.69 -12.28
N ALA A 78 -14.91 13.31 -13.08
CA ALA A 78 -14.90 12.06 -13.84
C ALA A 78 -13.62 11.90 -14.68
N THR A 79 -12.81 10.88 -14.37
CA THR A 79 -11.53 10.61 -15.07
C THR A 79 -11.69 9.62 -16.23
N GLN A 80 -12.85 8.98 -16.34
CA GLN A 80 -13.15 7.91 -17.31
C GLN A 80 -12.23 6.68 -17.20
N LYS A 81 -11.41 6.59 -16.15
CA LYS A 81 -10.54 5.44 -15.87
C LYS A 81 -11.29 4.36 -15.11
N ARG A 82 -10.81 3.13 -15.24
CA ARG A 82 -11.31 1.99 -14.47
C ARG A 82 -10.52 1.90 -13.17
N VAL A 83 -11.21 1.61 -12.09
CA VAL A 83 -10.65 1.38 -10.76
C VAL A 83 -11.09 0.01 -10.30
N GLN A 84 -10.16 -0.73 -9.71
CA GLN A 84 -10.35 -2.01 -9.06
C GLN A 84 -9.51 -2.06 -7.78
N ILE A 85 -10.15 -2.25 -6.64
CA ILE A 85 -9.53 -2.26 -5.31
C ILE A 85 -10.24 -3.26 -4.38
N LEU A 86 -9.59 -3.61 -3.27
CA LEU A 86 -10.25 -4.23 -2.12
C LEU A 86 -10.68 -3.14 -1.16
N VAL A 87 -11.86 -3.35 -0.58
CA VAL A 87 -12.43 -2.54 0.49
C VAL A 87 -12.69 -3.47 1.66
N VAL A 88 -12.26 -3.07 2.85
CA VAL A 88 -12.64 -3.75 4.09
C VAL A 88 -13.65 -2.88 4.82
N SER A 89 -14.86 -3.39 5.03
CA SER A 89 -15.87 -2.74 5.87
C SER A 89 -15.98 -3.46 7.20
N VAL A 90 -15.77 -2.72 8.29
CA VAL A 90 -15.92 -3.19 9.67
C VAL A 90 -17.18 -2.56 10.24
N VAL A 91 -18.23 -3.35 10.34
CA VAL A 91 -19.55 -2.92 10.80
C VAL A 91 -19.80 -3.44 12.20
N THR A 92 -19.99 -2.54 13.17
CA THR A 92 -20.44 -2.88 14.52
C THR A 92 -21.93 -2.63 14.66
N MET A 93 -22.61 -3.60 15.24
CA MET A 93 -24.05 -3.64 15.47
C MET A 93 -24.34 -3.64 16.97
N ARG A 94 -25.36 -2.91 17.42
CA ARG A 94 -25.83 -2.94 18.80
C ARG A 94 -27.36 -3.02 18.82
N GLY A 95 -27.90 -4.05 19.46
CA GLY A 95 -29.36 -4.26 19.53
C GLY A 95 -30.02 -4.36 18.14
N GLY A 96 -29.32 -4.97 17.16
CA GLY A 96 -29.79 -5.11 15.78
C GLY A 96 -29.70 -3.84 14.93
N LYS A 97 -29.12 -2.75 15.43
CA LYS A 97 -28.94 -1.49 14.70
C LYS A 97 -27.47 -1.26 14.39
N LEU A 98 -27.20 -0.61 13.24
CA LEU A 98 -25.87 -0.09 12.91
C LEU A 98 -25.42 0.85 14.03
N TYR A 99 -24.23 0.61 14.53
CA TYR A 99 -23.61 1.44 15.54
C TYR A 99 -22.40 2.18 15.00
N HIS A 100 -21.49 1.49 14.34
CA HIS A 100 -20.51 2.18 13.52
C HIS A 100 -20.02 1.35 12.35
N GLU A 101 -19.58 2.03 11.31
CA GLU A 101 -18.89 1.44 10.16
C GLU A 101 -17.55 2.13 9.96
N HIS A 102 -16.49 1.33 9.81
CA HIS A 102 -15.19 1.80 9.38
C HIS A 102 -14.82 1.13 8.06
N VAL A 103 -14.56 1.94 7.04
CA VAL A 103 -14.29 1.47 5.68
C VAL A 103 -12.84 1.80 5.32
N TYR A 104 -12.08 0.77 4.94
CA TYR A 104 -10.66 0.86 4.61
C TYR A 104 -10.43 0.45 3.17
N TRP A 105 -9.49 1.12 2.50
CA TRP A 105 -8.94 0.72 1.21
C TRP A 105 -7.58 1.39 0.98
N ASP A 106 -6.88 0.99 -0.08
CA ASP A 106 -5.62 1.63 -0.50
C ASP A 106 -5.90 2.81 -1.44
N GLN A 107 -5.84 4.03 -0.90
CA GLN A 107 -6.07 5.25 -1.68
C GLN A 107 -4.96 5.54 -2.69
N ALA A 108 -3.71 5.15 -2.42
CA ALA A 108 -2.62 5.36 -3.38
C ALA A 108 -2.85 4.52 -4.63
N SER A 109 -3.35 3.30 -4.48
CA SER A 109 -3.75 2.45 -5.60
C SER A 109 -4.94 3.02 -6.39
N VAL A 110 -5.90 3.70 -5.74
CA VAL A 110 -6.97 4.42 -6.45
C VAL A 110 -6.38 5.56 -7.28
N LEU A 111 -5.58 6.42 -6.65
CA LEU A 111 -4.98 7.60 -7.30
C LEU A 111 -4.08 7.21 -8.49
N LEU A 112 -3.31 6.13 -8.36
CA LEU A 112 -2.50 5.58 -9.45
C LEU A 112 -3.38 5.16 -10.64
N GLN A 113 -4.46 4.41 -10.40
CA GLN A 113 -5.35 3.90 -11.45
C GLN A 113 -6.07 5.02 -12.20
N ILE A 114 -6.40 6.12 -11.52
CA ILE A 114 -7.03 7.29 -12.18
C ILE A 114 -6.01 8.24 -12.82
N GLY A 115 -4.71 8.01 -12.65
CA GLY A 115 -3.63 8.85 -13.19
C GLY A 115 -3.34 10.12 -12.38
N ALA A 116 -3.79 10.18 -11.13
CA ALA A 116 -3.52 11.29 -10.21
C ALA A 116 -2.24 11.11 -9.39
N LEU A 117 -1.64 9.90 -9.42
CA LEU A 117 -0.37 9.58 -8.79
C LEU A 117 0.60 9.02 -9.84
N ASP A 118 1.73 9.69 -10.06
CA ASP A 118 2.86 9.13 -10.80
C ASP A 118 3.85 8.51 -9.80
N PRO A 119 4.07 7.19 -9.85
CA PRO A 119 4.94 6.52 -8.88
C PRO A 119 6.43 6.89 -9.04
N ASN A 120 6.83 7.48 -10.17
CA ASN A 120 8.20 7.94 -10.42
C ASN A 120 8.43 9.39 -9.99
N ALA A 121 7.36 10.14 -9.70
CA ALA A 121 7.42 11.53 -9.25
C ALA A 121 7.80 11.63 -7.77
N ILE A 122 9.02 11.20 -7.44
CA ILE A 122 9.54 11.17 -6.08
C ILE A 122 10.37 12.42 -5.74
N PRO A 123 10.21 13.01 -4.53
CA PRO A 123 11.02 14.14 -4.08
C PRO A 123 12.52 13.83 -4.04
N GLU A 124 13.37 14.83 -4.24
CA GLU A 124 14.83 14.64 -4.14
C GLU A 124 15.27 14.10 -2.78
N SER A 125 14.61 14.51 -1.70
CA SER A 125 14.87 13.99 -0.35
C SER A 125 14.66 12.48 -0.26
N ALA A 126 13.65 11.94 -0.95
CA ALA A 126 13.40 10.51 -1.04
C ALA A 126 14.49 9.80 -1.87
N LYS A 127 14.91 10.40 -3.00
CA LYS A 127 16.01 9.86 -3.82
C LYS A 127 17.32 9.77 -3.04
N LYS A 128 17.62 10.77 -2.20
CA LYS A 128 18.85 10.80 -1.38
C LYS A 128 18.92 9.65 -0.36
N ILE A 129 17.79 9.11 0.05
CA ILE A 129 17.72 7.93 0.94
C ILE A 129 17.50 6.62 0.17
N GLY A 130 17.71 6.62 -1.16
CA GLY A 130 17.66 5.42 -2.00
C GLY A 130 16.27 5.01 -2.47
N ILE A 131 15.24 5.84 -2.29
CA ILE A 131 13.92 5.55 -2.86
C ILE A 131 13.95 5.88 -4.35
N GLU A 132 13.76 4.87 -5.19
CA GLU A 132 13.74 5.01 -6.66
C GLU A 132 12.33 5.15 -7.24
N LYS A 133 11.30 4.69 -6.52
CA LYS A 133 9.89 4.73 -6.93
C LYS A 133 8.98 4.55 -5.71
N LEU A 134 7.78 5.13 -5.74
CA LEU A 134 6.75 4.85 -4.75
C LEU A 134 6.29 3.38 -4.85
N PRO A 135 6.24 2.62 -3.74
CA PRO A 135 5.86 1.20 -3.74
C PRO A 135 4.33 1.02 -3.80
N VAL A 136 3.72 1.48 -4.90
CA VAL A 136 2.27 1.41 -5.13
C VAL A 136 2.00 0.56 -6.36
N VAL A 137 1.11 -0.42 -6.24
CA VAL A 137 0.90 -1.47 -7.26
C VAL A 137 -0.42 -1.34 -8.01
N GLY A 138 -1.33 -0.46 -7.57
CA GLY A 138 -2.60 -0.21 -8.26
C GLY A 138 -3.52 -1.43 -8.23
N SER A 139 -4.08 -1.79 -9.38
CA SER A 139 -5.03 -2.92 -9.49
C SER A 139 -4.40 -4.31 -9.29
N ALA A 140 -3.08 -4.42 -9.24
CA ALA A 140 -2.40 -5.69 -9.05
C ALA A 140 -2.77 -6.34 -7.71
N ALA A 141 -2.82 -5.55 -6.63
CA ALA A 141 -3.24 -6.03 -5.30
C ALA A 141 -4.65 -6.62 -5.34
N ALA A 142 -5.58 -5.99 -6.06
CA ALA A 142 -6.92 -6.53 -6.20
C ALA A 142 -7.02 -7.76 -7.10
N SER A 143 -6.16 -7.83 -8.11
CA SER A 143 -6.09 -9.01 -8.98
C SER A 143 -5.53 -10.23 -8.26
N ARG A 144 -4.57 -10.02 -7.34
CA ARG A 144 -3.97 -11.07 -6.50
C ARG A 144 -5.03 -11.84 -5.72
N VAL A 145 -5.87 -11.12 -4.97
CA VAL A 145 -6.87 -11.73 -4.08
C VAL A 145 -7.86 -12.58 -4.87
N LEU A 146 -8.15 -12.21 -6.11
CA LEU A 146 -9.03 -12.99 -7.00
C LEU A 146 -8.32 -14.20 -7.64
N LYS A 147 -7.00 -14.10 -7.88
CA LYS A 147 -6.16 -15.18 -8.40
C LYS A 147 -5.70 -16.07 -7.23
N GLY A 148 -6.51 -17.07 -6.92
CA GLY A 148 -6.32 -17.94 -5.75
C GLY A 148 -7.63 -18.34 -5.08
N TRP A 149 -8.77 -17.84 -5.57
CA TRP A 149 -10.11 -18.24 -5.15
C TRP A 149 -10.59 -19.52 -5.84
N ASP A 150 -9.67 -20.40 -6.20
CA ASP A 150 -9.96 -21.80 -6.55
C ASP A 150 -9.55 -22.63 -5.31
N PRO A 151 -10.51 -23.17 -4.53
CA PRO A 151 -10.20 -23.94 -3.34
C PRO A 151 -9.45 -25.25 -3.64
N GLU A 152 -9.33 -25.65 -4.91
CA GLU A 152 -8.60 -26.84 -5.35
C GLU A 152 -7.17 -26.55 -5.83
N GLN A 153 -6.78 -25.28 -5.99
CA GLN A 153 -5.40 -24.89 -6.32
C GLN A 153 -4.69 -24.40 -5.05
N GLU A 154 -3.69 -25.17 -4.58
CA GLU A 154 -2.75 -24.69 -3.57
C GLU A 154 -2.06 -23.42 -4.11
N GLY A 155 -2.20 -22.32 -3.37
CA GLY A 155 -1.81 -20.99 -3.84
C GLY A 155 -0.32 -20.91 -4.15
N GLU A 156 0.01 -20.68 -5.43
CA GLU A 156 1.34 -20.29 -5.82
C GLU A 156 1.63 -18.86 -5.31
N ALA A 157 2.85 -18.64 -4.84
CA ALA A 157 3.34 -17.29 -4.61
C ALA A 157 3.48 -16.60 -5.96
N ASP A 158 2.79 -15.49 -6.17
CA ASP A 158 2.87 -14.66 -7.36
C ASP A 158 3.66 -13.36 -7.12
N ASN A 159 4.37 -13.33 -6.00
CA ASN A 159 5.38 -12.37 -5.64
C ASN A 159 6.64 -13.12 -5.21
N ASP A 160 7.80 -12.58 -5.56
CA ASP A 160 9.05 -13.00 -4.92
C ASP A 160 9.02 -12.56 -3.44
N LEU A 161 9.78 -13.26 -2.59
CA LEU A 161 10.09 -12.75 -1.26
C LEU A 161 10.91 -11.47 -1.39
N ILE A 162 10.82 -10.59 -0.38
CA ILE A 162 11.59 -9.34 -0.35
C ILE A 162 13.08 -9.68 -0.56
N PRO A 163 13.78 -9.03 -1.52
CA PRO A 163 15.21 -9.27 -1.71
C PRO A 163 15.98 -9.18 -0.39
N GLY A 164 16.73 -10.23 -0.03
CA GLY A 164 17.48 -10.34 1.23
C GLY A 164 16.72 -10.95 2.41
N TRP A 165 15.46 -11.34 2.26
CA TRP A 165 14.67 -11.95 3.35
C TRP A 165 14.97 -13.44 3.56
N ASN A 166 15.50 -14.12 2.54
CA ASN A 166 16.00 -15.50 2.60
C ASN A 166 17.50 -15.59 2.90
N ASP A 167 18.15 -14.46 3.19
CA ASP A 167 19.52 -14.47 3.72
C ASP A 167 19.46 -14.86 5.21
N GLU A 168 18.91 -16.06 5.51
CA GLU A 168 19.16 -16.71 6.79
C GLU A 168 20.68 -16.93 6.88
N GLY A 169 21.28 -16.29 7.88
CA GLY A 169 22.71 -16.06 7.92
C GLY A 169 23.54 -17.34 7.78
N GLU A 170 24.42 -17.34 6.79
CA GLU A 170 25.74 -17.96 6.92
C GLU A 170 26.61 -17.11 7.87
N GLY A 171 26.13 -16.93 9.11
CA GLY A 171 26.93 -16.47 10.23
C GLY A 171 27.43 -17.69 10.98
N GLY A 172 28.36 -18.42 10.36
CA GLY A 172 29.05 -19.54 11.00
C GLY A 172 29.67 -19.09 12.33
N ASP A 173 29.47 -19.92 13.35
CA ASP A 173 30.06 -19.78 14.67
C ASP A 173 31.59 -19.61 14.59
N GLU A 174 32.11 -18.42 14.88
CA GLU A 174 33.51 -18.26 15.31
C GLU A 174 33.58 -17.46 16.61
N ALA A 175 33.30 -18.15 17.71
CA ALA A 175 33.90 -17.83 19.00
C ALA A 175 35.07 -18.82 19.23
N GLY A 176 36.30 -18.35 19.01
CA GLY A 176 37.50 -19.17 19.22
C GLY A 176 38.83 -18.44 19.01
N ASN A 177 39.22 -17.63 20.00
CA ASN A 177 40.59 -17.35 20.47
C ASN A 177 41.80 -17.54 19.53
N GLY A 178 42.68 -16.54 19.47
CA GLY A 178 44.13 -16.81 19.34
C GLY A 178 44.97 -15.69 18.75
N LEU A 179 45.90 -15.20 19.56
CA LEU A 179 46.89 -14.17 19.28
C LEU A 179 48.02 -14.62 18.32
N ASP A 180 48.68 -13.59 17.76
CA ASP A 180 50.09 -13.53 17.31
C ASP A 180 50.54 -14.19 16.00
N GLY A 181 51.26 -13.40 15.19
CA GLY A 181 52.16 -13.92 14.15
C GLY A 181 52.49 -12.94 13.02
N GLN A 182 53.44 -12.04 13.23
CA GLN A 182 54.14 -11.30 12.17
C GLN A 182 54.74 -12.25 11.11
N SER A 183 54.72 -11.87 9.83
CA SER A 183 55.94 -11.89 9.00
C SER A 183 55.76 -11.13 7.67
N LEU A 184 56.75 -10.28 7.39
CA LEU A 184 56.96 -9.54 6.16
C LEU A 184 57.82 -10.34 5.17
N ASN A 185 57.68 -9.95 3.89
CA ASN A 185 58.64 -9.99 2.78
C ASN A 185 58.80 -11.26 1.91
N GLY A 186 58.70 -11.03 0.59
CA GLY A 186 59.79 -11.40 -0.33
C GLY A 186 59.51 -11.63 -1.83
N LYS A 187 59.63 -10.54 -2.64
CA LYS A 187 60.23 -10.43 -4.01
C LYS A 187 59.58 -11.23 -5.19
N ALA A 188 59.56 -10.79 -6.45
CA ALA A 188 60.47 -9.98 -7.29
C ALA A 188 59.67 -9.32 -8.47
N ALA A 189 59.85 -8.03 -8.83
CA ALA A 189 60.89 -7.38 -9.66
C ALA A 189 60.74 -7.51 -11.20
N GLY A 190 60.61 -6.37 -11.90
CA GLY A 190 60.75 -6.24 -13.36
C GLY A 190 60.31 -4.88 -13.93
N GLN A 191 61.22 -3.89 -13.94
CA GLN A 191 61.07 -2.50 -14.44
C GLN A 191 61.29 -2.34 -15.96
N LYS A 192 60.73 -1.26 -16.54
CA LYS A 192 61.39 -0.12 -17.27
C LYS A 192 60.46 0.43 -18.39
N THR A 193 59.88 1.64 -18.26
CA THR A 193 60.35 3.03 -18.59
C THR A 193 60.67 3.32 -20.05
N ALA A 194 60.02 4.35 -20.62
CA ALA A 194 60.67 5.53 -21.23
C ALA A 194 59.67 6.67 -21.57
N GLU A 195 60.02 7.88 -21.15
CA GLU A 195 59.43 9.20 -21.47
C GLU A 195 59.82 9.71 -22.88
N LYS A 196 59.05 10.69 -23.39
CA LYS A 196 59.50 12.04 -23.88
C LYS A 196 58.28 12.78 -24.47
N SER A 197 57.79 13.87 -23.86
CA SER A 197 58.19 15.28 -23.95
C SER A 197 57.87 15.97 -25.28
N GLU A 198 56.96 16.96 -25.27
CA GLU A 198 57.18 18.27 -25.91
C GLU A 198 56.12 19.32 -25.49
N THR A 199 56.64 20.48 -25.08
CA THR A 199 56.10 21.84 -24.89
C THR A 199 55.41 22.36 -26.17
N ASP A 200 54.53 23.38 -26.22
CA ASP A 200 54.78 24.79 -25.85
C ASP A 200 53.55 25.68 -26.20
N GLN A 201 53.42 26.83 -25.51
CA GLN A 201 52.75 28.12 -25.85
C GLN A 201 51.29 28.14 -26.41
N GLY A 202 50.36 28.98 -25.95
CA GLY A 202 50.46 30.36 -25.49
C GLY A 202 49.70 31.28 -26.47
N ASN A 203 48.47 31.67 -26.13
CA ASN A 203 47.84 32.99 -26.37
C ASN A 203 46.51 33.07 -25.61
#